data_AF-A0A1L3I0R1-F1
#
_entry.id   AF-A0A1L3I0R1-F1
#
_cell.length_a   1.000
_cell.length_b   1.000
_cell.length_c   1.000
_cell.angle_alpha   90.00
_cell.angle_beta   90.00
_cell.angle_gamma   90.00
#
_symmetry.space_group_name_H-M   'P 1'
#
loop_
_entity.id
_entity.type
_entity.pdbx_description
1 polymer ?
#
loop_
_entity_poly.entity_id
_entity_poly.type
_entity_poly.pdbx_seq_one_letter_code
_entity_poly.pdbx_strand_id
1 'polypeptide(L)'
;MGRIITGAQSARTGRFNEIAIFNKAGVFDWIVPENIDPDVPIRAHVYGAGGAGGTGGGAGNGYGGAAGGLALSEIPLSALTIGAAVSLTIGLGAQTYTGVGGTSSFGALLSATGGNSGFNDADNLGLAAFSAGGMGVGGDINRRGGSGGAGVLGNSIGGGGGGGAAPAPGGLGNGHKGGDGINHGGGSGASISYDGAEPDSNYCSAGGSGTAGPGCSGTPAATGYSHGGNGGSGLLGAGGVGAAAVAYSNASQATTRAGNGQGTAILEPNQILFGGGGGGGSAACDYSTSRASTNAGNGGPGGGGGSAAAFGNGAADAQILAGNGGLLGGGGGGAQYCIPGHGGNAGGGGATGYNYGSAQGYGWGGDGLIILQFALIH
;
A
#
# COMPACT_ATOMS: atom_id res chain seq x y z
N MET A 1 -11.91 -3.59 19.27
CA MET A 1 -13.03 -2.72 19.66
C MET A 1 -13.18 -1.66 18.58
N GLY A 2 -14.24 -1.72 17.77
CA GLY A 2 -14.56 -0.68 16.80
C GLY A 2 -15.06 0.58 17.51
N ARG A 3 -14.70 1.76 17.02
CA ARG A 3 -15.13 3.05 17.57
C ARG A 3 -16.30 3.56 16.73
N ILE A 4 -17.47 3.70 17.33
CA ILE A 4 -18.61 4.41 16.74
C ILE A 4 -18.38 5.90 17.04
N ILE A 5 -18.38 6.75 16.02
CA ILE A 5 -18.32 8.21 16.17
C ILE A 5 -19.73 8.74 15.92
N THR A 6 -20.50 8.99 16.98
CA THR A 6 -21.81 9.64 16.87
C THR A 6 -21.63 11.16 16.89
N GLY A 7 -21.84 11.81 15.74
CA GLY A 7 -21.90 13.27 15.63
C GLY A 7 -23.28 13.79 16.03
N ALA A 8 -23.32 14.89 16.78
CA ALA A 8 -24.55 15.55 17.22
C ALA A 8 -25.46 15.98 16.06
N GLN A 9 -26.77 15.95 16.30
CA GLN A 9 -27.87 16.34 15.39
C GLN A 9 -27.55 17.60 14.57
N SER A 10 -27.24 17.40 13.30
CA SER A 10 -27.31 18.44 12.26
C SER A 10 -28.14 17.85 11.13
N ALA A 11 -29.03 18.67 10.54
CA ALA A 11 -29.96 18.30 9.47
C ALA A 11 -29.33 17.32 8.47
N ARG A 12 -30.02 16.23 8.10
CA ARG A 12 -29.55 15.17 7.18
C ARG A 12 -28.77 15.77 5.99
N THR A 13 -27.45 15.89 6.10
CA THR A 13 -26.57 16.31 5.01
C THR A 13 -26.21 15.07 4.20
N GLY A 14 -27.21 14.48 3.55
CA GLY A 14 -27.06 13.32 2.67
C GLY A 14 -27.96 12.14 3.03
N ARG A 15 -27.72 11.02 2.33
CA ARG A 15 -28.52 9.80 2.41
C ARG A 15 -28.24 8.99 3.67
N PHE A 16 -26.98 8.94 4.09
CA PHE A 16 -26.51 8.23 5.28
C PHE A 16 -26.24 9.22 6.42
N ASN A 17 -26.27 8.76 7.67
CA ASN A 17 -25.89 9.56 8.84
C ASN A 17 -24.96 8.83 9.82
N GLU A 18 -24.65 7.55 9.57
CA GLU A 18 -23.73 6.76 10.36
C GLU A 18 -22.66 6.09 9.50
N ILE A 19 -21.50 5.80 10.12
CA ILE A 19 -20.39 5.07 9.50
C ILE A 19 -19.77 4.08 10.50
N ALA A 20 -19.42 2.88 10.03
CA ALA A 20 -18.66 1.88 10.79
C ALA A 20 -17.47 1.38 9.98
N ILE A 21 -16.31 1.20 10.64
CA ILE A 21 -15.05 0.84 9.99
C ILE A 21 -14.38 -0.33 10.73
N PHE A 22 -13.98 -1.34 9.97
CA PHE A 22 -13.33 -2.55 10.46
C PHE A 22 -12.06 -2.79 9.64
N ASN A 23 -10.89 -2.70 10.28
CA ASN A 23 -9.59 -2.65 9.58
C ASN A 23 -8.51 -3.54 10.20
N LYS A 24 -8.91 -4.48 11.06
CA LYS A 24 -8.03 -5.45 11.72
C LYS A 24 -8.48 -6.84 11.34
N ALA A 25 -7.55 -7.71 10.96
CA ALA A 25 -7.86 -9.09 10.62
C ALA A 25 -8.63 -9.82 11.73
N GLY A 26 -9.61 -10.63 11.34
CA GLY A 26 -10.46 -11.40 12.25
C GLY A 26 -11.91 -11.47 11.80
N VAL A 27 -12.74 -12.08 12.65
CA VAL A 27 -14.19 -12.16 12.46
C VAL A 27 -14.87 -11.28 13.51
N PHE A 28 -15.84 -10.50 13.08
CA PHE A 28 -16.60 -9.59 13.91
C PHE A 28 -18.09 -9.71 13.61
N ASP A 29 -18.93 -9.47 14.59
CA ASP A 29 -20.38 -9.37 14.37
C ASP A 29 -20.77 -7.90 14.36
N TRP A 30 -21.44 -7.48 13.28
CA TRP A 30 -22.12 -6.19 13.22
C TRP A 30 -23.62 -6.43 13.40
N ILE A 31 -24.18 -5.91 14.48
CA ILE A 31 -25.62 -6.00 14.73
C ILE A 31 -26.32 -4.93 13.92
N VAL A 32 -27.28 -5.35 13.08
CA VAL A 32 -28.14 -4.42 12.33
C VAL A 32 -28.95 -3.60 13.35
N PRO A 33 -28.75 -2.27 13.46
CA PRO A 33 -29.41 -1.47 14.48
C PRO A 33 -30.94 -1.55 14.40
N GLU A 34 -31.62 -1.60 15.54
CA GLU A 34 -33.09 -1.68 15.58
C GLU A 34 -33.77 -0.43 15.00
N ASN A 35 -33.12 0.72 15.09
CA ASN A 35 -33.59 1.99 14.56
C ASN A 35 -32.99 2.34 13.19
N ILE A 36 -32.49 1.34 12.44
CA ILE A 36 -32.02 1.56 11.07
C ILE A 36 -33.18 2.05 10.18
N ASP A 37 -32.91 3.03 9.32
CA ASP A 37 -33.89 3.55 8.36
C ASP A 37 -34.14 2.51 7.26
N PRO A 38 -35.35 1.92 7.17
CA PRO A 38 -35.63 0.83 6.24
C PRO A 38 -35.70 1.29 4.78
N ASP A 39 -35.84 2.59 4.54
CA ASP A 39 -35.93 3.15 3.19
C ASP A 39 -34.54 3.48 2.61
N VAL A 40 -33.49 3.34 3.42
CA VAL A 40 -32.11 3.62 3.02
C VAL A 40 -31.30 2.31 3.05
N PRO A 41 -30.71 1.87 1.91
CA PRO A 41 -29.84 0.70 1.89
C PRO A 41 -28.58 0.95 2.71
N ILE A 42 -27.82 -0.10 2.99
CA ILE A 42 -26.47 0.02 3.54
C ILE A 42 -25.48 0.06 2.38
N ARG A 43 -24.59 1.03 2.35
CA ARG A 43 -23.45 1.00 1.43
C ARG A 43 -22.28 0.31 2.11
N ALA A 44 -21.85 -0.82 1.56
CA ALA A 44 -20.74 -1.61 2.06
C ALA A 44 -19.57 -1.56 1.07
N HIS A 45 -18.39 -1.17 1.54
CA HIS A 45 -17.11 -1.30 0.85
C HIS A 45 -16.35 -2.44 1.50
N VAL A 46 -16.05 -3.51 0.76
CA VAL A 46 -15.30 -4.66 1.25
C VAL A 46 -14.01 -4.80 0.45
N TYR A 47 -12.89 -4.61 1.11
CA TYR A 47 -11.56 -4.79 0.56
C TYR A 47 -10.91 -6.08 1.07
N GLY A 48 -10.40 -6.88 0.15
CA GLY A 48 -9.54 -8.01 0.50
C GLY A 48 -8.20 -7.54 1.07
N ALA A 49 -7.46 -8.42 1.73
CA ALA A 49 -6.14 -8.07 2.26
C ALA A 49 -5.06 -8.00 1.16
N GLY A 50 -3.96 -7.31 1.41
CA GLY A 50 -2.82 -7.25 0.50
C GLY A 50 -1.95 -8.50 0.53
N GLY A 51 -1.24 -8.74 -0.57
CA GLY A 51 -0.14 -9.69 -0.68
C GLY A 51 1.17 -9.10 -0.16
N ALA A 52 2.10 -9.97 0.22
CA ALA A 52 3.44 -9.58 0.66
C ALA A 52 4.36 -9.39 -0.55
N GLY A 53 5.42 -8.61 -0.38
CA GLY A 53 6.52 -8.60 -1.33
C GLY A 53 7.17 -9.98 -1.48
N GLY A 54 7.91 -10.12 -2.58
CA GLY A 54 8.63 -11.30 -2.96
C GLY A 54 10.13 -11.15 -2.75
N THR A 55 10.80 -12.18 -2.22
CA THR A 55 12.26 -12.29 -2.36
C THR A 55 12.66 -13.75 -2.50
N GLY A 56 13.00 -14.18 -3.71
CA GLY A 56 13.41 -15.56 -3.96
C GLY A 56 14.82 -15.79 -3.44
N GLY A 57 14.98 -16.68 -2.46
CA GLY A 57 16.28 -17.01 -1.85
C GLY A 57 17.34 -17.29 -2.92
N GLY A 58 18.29 -16.37 -3.08
CA GLY A 58 19.46 -16.48 -3.95
C GLY A 58 19.24 -16.27 -5.45
N ALA A 59 18.01 -16.31 -5.99
CA ALA A 59 17.79 -16.34 -7.45
C ALA A 59 16.43 -15.81 -7.99
N GLY A 60 15.57 -15.15 -7.20
CA GLY A 60 14.26 -14.67 -7.70
C GLY A 60 14.10 -13.15 -7.75
N ASN A 61 13.55 -12.61 -8.86
CA ASN A 61 13.17 -11.20 -9.03
C ASN A 61 12.29 -10.73 -7.86
N GLY A 62 12.67 -9.67 -7.16
CA GLY A 62 11.87 -9.16 -6.03
C GLY A 62 10.58 -8.52 -6.50
N TYR A 63 9.50 -9.28 -6.72
CA TYR A 63 8.20 -8.73 -7.08
C TYR A 63 7.48 -8.14 -5.87
N GLY A 64 6.96 -6.92 -5.96
CA GLY A 64 6.08 -6.38 -4.92
C GLY A 64 4.83 -7.25 -4.73
N GLY A 65 4.18 -7.14 -3.58
CA GLY A 65 2.90 -7.77 -3.31
C GLY A 65 1.76 -7.05 -4.02
N ALA A 66 0.73 -7.79 -4.40
CA ALA A 66 -0.48 -7.24 -4.98
C ALA A 66 -1.42 -6.68 -3.91
N ALA A 67 -2.30 -5.75 -4.27
CA ALA A 67 -3.36 -5.31 -3.40
C ALA A 67 -4.57 -6.25 -3.40
N GLY A 68 -5.41 -6.17 -2.36
CA GLY A 68 -6.71 -6.81 -2.32
C GLY A 68 -7.72 -6.18 -3.29
N GLY A 69 -8.75 -6.94 -3.64
CA GLY A 69 -9.86 -6.45 -4.47
C GLY A 69 -10.81 -5.53 -3.71
N LEU A 70 -11.78 -4.96 -4.42
CA LEU A 70 -12.90 -4.20 -3.83
C LEU A 70 -14.23 -4.74 -4.36
N ALA A 71 -15.12 -5.11 -3.45
CA ALA A 71 -16.56 -5.21 -3.72
C ALA A 71 -17.30 -4.05 -3.04
N LEU A 72 -18.10 -3.33 -3.81
CA LEU A 72 -18.91 -2.22 -3.34
C LEU A 72 -20.36 -2.46 -3.74
N SER A 73 -21.27 -2.38 -2.79
CA SER A 73 -22.71 -2.50 -3.05
C SER A 73 -23.56 -1.61 -2.15
N GLU A 74 -24.73 -1.23 -2.68
CA GLU A 74 -25.85 -0.73 -1.88
C GLU A 74 -26.84 -1.86 -1.62
N ILE A 75 -26.84 -2.35 -0.39
CA ILE A 75 -27.60 -3.52 0.03
C ILE A 75 -28.97 -3.06 0.55
N PRO A 76 -30.08 -3.46 -0.06
CA PRO A 76 -31.40 -3.14 0.45
C PRO A 76 -31.60 -3.79 1.83
N LEU A 77 -32.23 -3.08 2.76
CA LEU A 77 -32.41 -3.61 4.12
C LEU A 77 -33.22 -4.90 4.15
N SER A 78 -34.09 -5.14 3.15
CA SER A 78 -34.82 -6.41 2.98
C SER A 78 -33.91 -7.64 2.80
N ALA A 79 -32.63 -7.45 2.46
CA ALA A 79 -31.64 -8.52 2.40
C ALA A 79 -31.02 -8.85 3.76
N LEU A 80 -31.40 -8.13 4.81
CA LEU A 80 -30.91 -8.27 6.18
C LEU A 80 -32.07 -8.41 7.17
N THR A 81 -31.74 -8.94 8.34
CA THR A 81 -32.68 -9.03 9.47
C THR A 81 -32.30 -7.98 10.51
N ILE A 82 -33.22 -7.05 10.78
CA ILE A 82 -33.03 -6.03 11.83
C ILE A 82 -32.82 -6.71 13.19
N GLY A 83 -31.86 -6.20 13.97
CA GLY A 83 -31.47 -6.77 15.27
C GLY A 83 -30.62 -8.05 15.17
N ALA A 84 -30.42 -8.61 13.98
CA ALA A 84 -29.57 -9.78 13.79
C ALA A 84 -28.10 -9.38 13.56
N ALA A 85 -27.19 -10.30 13.87
CA ALA A 85 -25.78 -10.18 13.55
C ALA A 85 -25.51 -10.48 12.08
N VAL A 86 -24.75 -9.62 11.42
CA VAL A 86 -24.06 -9.90 10.16
C VAL A 86 -22.60 -10.19 10.48
N SER A 87 -22.12 -11.38 10.13
CA SER A 87 -20.72 -11.74 10.31
C SER A 87 -19.84 -11.02 9.29
N LEU A 88 -18.83 -10.32 9.78
CA LEU A 88 -17.83 -9.60 9.02
C LEU A 88 -16.51 -10.34 9.12
N THR A 89 -15.94 -10.74 7.99
CA THR A 89 -14.57 -11.28 7.95
C THR A 89 -13.64 -10.22 7.40
N ILE A 90 -12.57 -9.91 8.14
CA ILE A 90 -11.47 -9.09 7.66
C ILE A 90 -10.28 -10.01 7.40
N GLY A 91 -9.85 -10.07 6.15
CA GLY A 91 -8.71 -10.88 5.74
C GLY A 91 -7.41 -10.39 6.39
N LEU A 92 -6.54 -11.34 6.78
CA LEU A 92 -5.18 -11.05 7.22
C LEU A 92 -4.28 -10.73 6.02
N GLY A 93 -3.48 -9.68 6.11
CA GLY A 93 -2.44 -9.40 5.12
C GLY A 93 -1.45 -10.56 5.00
N ALA A 94 -0.99 -10.87 3.80
CA ALA A 94 -0.03 -11.94 3.62
C ALA A 94 1.30 -11.59 4.34
N GLN A 95 1.85 -12.58 5.03
CA GLN A 95 3.13 -12.48 5.76
C GLN A 95 4.22 -13.37 5.15
N THR A 96 3.92 -14.01 4.02
CA THR A 96 4.83 -14.88 3.27
C THR A 96 4.91 -14.46 1.82
N TYR A 97 6.10 -14.59 1.23
CA TYR A 97 6.39 -14.15 -0.14
C TYR A 97 5.69 -14.99 -1.23
N THR A 98 5.20 -16.18 -0.90
CA THR A 98 4.38 -17.06 -1.78
C THR A 98 2.91 -17.14 -1.33
N GLY A 99 2.51 -16.35 -0.34
CA GLY A 99 1.15 -16.36 0.20
C GLY A 99 0.12 -15.63 -0.67
N VAL A 100 -1.11 -15.56 -0.15
CA VAL A 100 -2.19 -14.68 -0.63
C VAL A 100 -2.74 -13.95 0.59
N GLY A 101 -3.14 -12.69 0.43
CA GLY A 101 -3.91 -11.99 1.45
C GLY A 101 -5.24 -12.71 1.71
N GLY A 102 -5.73 -12.65 2.94
CA GLY A 102 -7.03 -13.20 3.30
C GLY A 102 -8.18 -12.49 2.57
N THR A 103 -9.24 -13.24 2.29
CA THR A 103 -10.52 -12.71 1.80
C THR A 103 -11.24 -11.95 2.92
N SER A 104 -11.83 -10.80 2.58
CA SER A 104 -12.77 -10.10 3.46
C SER A 104 -14.21 -10.27 2.97
N SER A 105 -15.19 -10.25 3.87
CA SER A 105 -16.60 -10.40 3.51
C SER A 105 -17.55 -9.67 4.45
N PHE A 106 -18.69 -9.22 3.89
CA PHE A 106 -19.86 -8.75 4.63
C PHE A 106 -20.96 -9.80 4.49
N GLY A 107 -21.07 -10.67 5.50
CA GLY A 107 -21.93 -11.85 5.46
C GLY A 107 -21.66 -12.72 4.24
N ALA A 108 -22.74 -13.25 3.65
CA ALA A 108 -22.72 -13.97 2.38
C ALA A 108 -23.00 -13.06 1.16
N LEU A 109 -23.16 -11.75 1.37
CA LEU A 109 -23.68 -10.83 0.35
C LEU A 109 -22.59 -10.35 -0.60
N LEU A 110 -21.43 -9.96 -0.07
CA LEU A 110 -20.29 -9.51 -0.86
C LEU A 110 -18.97 -9.89 -0.19
N SER A 111 -17.96 -10.11 -1.02
CA SER A 111 -16.61 -10.45 -0.58
C SER A 111 -15.56 -9.88 -1.51
N ALA A 112 -14.31 -9.81 -1.05
CA ALA A 112 -13.18 -9.47 -1.88
C ALA A 112 -11.98 -10.33 -1.52
N THR A 113 -11.40 -11.00 -2.51
CA THR A 113 -10.21 -11.82 -2.31
C THR A 113 -9.00 -10.94 -2.03
N GLY A 114 -8.04 -11.47 -1.27
CA GLY A 114 -6.78 -10.78 -1.06
C GLY A 114 -5.85 -10.90 -2.27
N GLY A 115 -4.85 -10.02 -2.33
CA GLY A 115 -3.83 -10.01 -3.38
C GLY A 115 -2.79 -11.12 -3.20
N ASN A 116 -2.24 -11.60 -4.31
CA ASN A 116 -1.13 -12.54 -4.30
C ASN A 116 0.16 -11.85 -3.81
N SER A 117 0.97 -12.60 -3.07
CA SER A 117 2.33 -12.17 -2.79
C SER A 117 3.24 -12.23 -4.02
N GLY A 118 4.41 -11.59 -3.93
CA GLY A 118 5.40 -11.46 -4.99
C GLY A 118 5.72 -12.72 -5.81
N PHE A 119 5.84 -13.86 -5.14
CA PHE A 119 6.18 -15.15 -5.75
C PHE A 119 4.99 -16.11 -5.79
N ASN A 120 3.78 -15.59 -5.79
CA ASN A 120 2.60 -16.40 -5.96
C ASN A 120 1.94 -16.13 -7.31
N ASP A 121 2.00 -17.12 -8.19
CA ASP A 121 1.40 -17.15 -9.53
C ASP A 121 0.09 -17.95 -9.58
N ALA A 122 -0.42 -18.40 -8.42
CA ALA A 122 -1.71 -19.07 -8.35
C ALA A 122 -2.83 -18.18 -8.89
N ASP A 123 -3.81 -18.80 -9.54
CA ASP A 123 -4.95 -18.07 -10.10
C ASP A 123 -5.71 -17.31 -9.00
N ASN A 124 -5.90 -16.01 -9.21
CA ASN A 124 -6.72 -15.16 -8.35
C ASN A 124 -7.97 -14.71 -9.11
N LEU A 125 -8.89 -15.67 -9.28
CA LEU A 125 -10.15 -15.49 -10.00
C LEU A 125 -9.95 -15.02 -11.45
N GLY A 126 -9.29 -15.85 -12.25
CA GLY A 126 -9.07 -15.63 -13.69
C GLY A 126 -7.85 -14.78 -14.04
N LEU A 127 -6.91 -14.60 -13.12
CA LEU A 127 -5.61 -14.00 -13.37
C LEU A 127 -4.52 -14.85 -12.70
N ALA A 128 -3.86 -15.69 -13.49
CA ALA A 128 -2.70 -16.47 -13.09
C ALA A 128 -1.42 -15.71 -13.47
N ALA A 129 -0.94 -14.89 -12.54
CA ALA A 129 0.29 -14.12 -12.69
C ALA A 129 0.92 -13.87 -11.31
N PHE A 130 2.24 -13.70 -11.28
CA PHE A 130 2.92 -13.23 -10.08
C PHE A 130 2.33 -11.90 -9.63
N SER A 131 2.08 -11.78 -8.32
CA SER A 131 1.49 -10.57 -7.74
C SER A 131 0.18 -10.16 -8.41
N ALA A 132 -0.68 -11.12 -8.77
CA ALA A 132 -2.04 -10.84 -9.20
C ALA A 132 -2.86 -10.15 -8.08
N GLY A 133 -3.47 -9.01 -8.39
CA GLY A 133 -4.35 -8.31 -7.46
C GLY A 133 -5.62 -9.11 -7.16
N GLY A 134 -6.11 -9.01 -5.92
CA GLY A 134 -7.35 -9.64 -5.48
C GLY A 134 -8.57 -9.05 -6.20
N MET A 135 -9.72 -9.71 -6.12
CA MET A 135 -10.92 -9.37 -6.88
C MET A 135 -12.14 -9.28 -5.96
N GLY A 136 -12.92 -8.20 -6.08
CA GLY A 136 -14.25 -8.10 -5.50
C GLY A 136 -15.25 -9.07 -6.15
N VAL A 137 -16.20 -9.59 -5.38
CA VAL A 137 -17.25 -10.50 -5.82
C VAL A 137 -18.57 -10.17 -5.11
N GLY A 138 -19.67 -10.20 -5.86
CA GLY A 138 -21.02 -10.00 -5.33
C GLY A 138 -21.43 -8.55 -5.11
N GLY A 139 -20.52 -7.59 -5.31
CA GLY A 139 -20.85 -6.18 -5.29
C GLY A 139 -21.54 -5.71 -6.57
N ASP A 140 -22.23 -4.57 -6.50
CA ASP A 140 -22.68 -3.83 -7.69
C ASP A 140 -21.48 -3.35 -8.51
N ILE A 141 -20.38 -3.03 -7.81
CA ILE A 141 -19.09 -2.72 -8.38
C ILE A 141 -18.07 -3.71 -7.81
N ASN A 142 -17.40 -4.42 -8.72
CA ASN A 142 -16.33 -5.35 -8.40
C ASN A 142 -15.05 -4.89 -9.11
N ARG A 143 -13.99 -4.65 -8.35
CA ARG A 143 -12.69 -4.19 -8.86
C ARG A 143 -11.55 -5.08 -8.43
N ARG A 144 -10.56 -5.18 -9.31
CA ARG A 144 -9.31 -5.87 -9.04
C ARG A 144 -8.32 -4.93 -8.36
N GLY A 145 -7.59 -5.41 -7.35
CA GLY A 145 -6.45 -4.69 -6.78
C GLY A 145 -5.31 -4.52 -7.78
N GLY A 146 -4.43 -3.57 -7.52
CA GLY A 146 -3.23 -3.37 -8.32
C GLY A 146 -2.22 -4.50 -8.12
N SER A 147 -1.48 -4.85 -9.16
CA SER A 147 -0.39 -5.82 -9.06
C SER A 147 0.85 -5.21 -8.40
N GLY A 148 1.76 -6.06 -7.92
CA GLY A 148 3.09 -5.62 -7.52
C GLY A 148 3.95 -5.19 -8.71
N GLY A 149 4.93 -4.34 -8.44
CA GLY A 149 6.01 -4.02 -9.39
C GLY A 149 6.97 -5.19 -9.55
N ALA A 150 7.58 -5.31 -10.72
CA ALA A 150 8.66 -6.26 -10.97
C ALA A 150 9.95 -5.80 -10.31
N GLY A 151 10.77 -6.75 -9.86
CA GLY A 151 12.15 -6.49 -9.45
C GLY A 151 13.14 -6.92 -10.52
N VAL A 152 14.39 -6.49 -10.38
CA VAL A 152 15.53 -6.88 -11.22
C VAL A 152 16.59 -7.56 -10.36
N LEU A 153 17.27 -8.55 -10.95
CA LEU A 153 18.39 -9.27 -10.36
C LEU A 153 19.64 -9.25 -11.25
N GLY A 154 20.79 -9.20 -10.59
CA GLY A 154 22.10 -9.60 -11.09
C GLY A 154 22.95 -10.19 -9.95
N ASN A 155 24.11 -10.77 -10.24
CA ASN A 155 24.92 -11.40 -9.19
C ASN A 155 25.37 -10.37 -8.13
N SER A 156 24.86 -10.47 -6.90
CA SER A 156 25.09 -9.51 -5.80
C SER A 156 24.52 -8.09 -5.99
N ILE A 157 23.60 -7.91 -6.95
CA ILE A 157 22.94 -6.62 -7.25
C ILE A 157 21.45 -6.85 -7.52
N GLY A 158 20.57 -5.96 -7.09
CA GLY A 158 19.15 -6.09 -7.39
C GLY A 158 18.26 -4.98 -6.85
N GLY A 159 17.02 -4.96 -7.31
CA GLY A 159 15.98 -4.05 -6.84
C GLY A 159 14.67 -4.78 -6.75
N GLY A 160 13.95 -4.57 -5.67
CA GLY A 160 12.59 -5.06 -5.51
C GLY A 160 11.57 -4.04 -6.00
N GLY A 161 10.50 -4.53 -6.60
CA GLY A 161 9.35 -3.73 -7.00
C GLY A 161 8.53 -3.25 -5.80
N GLY A 162 7.83 -2.15 -5.99
CA GLY A 162 6.87 -1.61 -5.03
C GLY A 162 5.58 -2.43 -4.97
N GLY A 163 4.83 -2.29 -3.88
CA GLY A 163 3.53 -2.92 -3.71
C GLY A 163 2.44 -2.22 -4.52
N GLY A 164 1.43 -3.00 -4.93
CA GLY A 164 0.22 -2.50 -5.58
C GLY A 164 -0.71 -1.77 -4.61
N ALA A 165 -1.55 -0.89 -5.14
CA ALA A 165 -2.58 -0.18 -4.39
C ALA A 165 -3.95 -0.83 -4.57
N ALA A 166 -4.78 -0.77 -3.53
CA ALA A 166 -6.18 -1.18 -3.62
C ALA A 166 -6.98 -0.18 -4.47
N PRO A 167 -8.13 -0.58 -5.03
CA PRO A 167 -8.99 0.32 -5.79
C PRO A 167 -9.43 1.52 -4.95
N ALA A 168 -9.64 2.68 -5.58
CA ALA A 168 -10.16 3.84 -4.88
C ALA A 168 -11.59 3.59 -4.34
N PRO A 169 -12.01 4.23 -3.22
CA PRO A 169 -13.33 4.02 -2.62
C PRO A 169 -14.53 4.25 -3.53
N GLY A 170 -14.40 5.12 -4.52
CA GLY A 170 -15.45 5.35 -5.52
C GLY A 170 -15.64 4.22 -6.52
N GLY A 171 -14.75 3.22 -6.56
CA GLY A 171 -14.87 2.06 -7.44
C GLY A 171 -14.80 2.40 -8.94
N LEU A 172 -14.20 3.54 -9.32
CA LEU A 172 -14.14 3.99 -10.71
C LEU A 172 -13.22 3.12 -11.59
N GLY A 173 -12.18 2.53 -10.99
CA GLY A 173 -11.20 1.70 -11.68
C GLY A 173 -10.66 0.59 -10.79
N ASN A 174 -9.81 -0.25 -11.40
CA ASN A 174 -8.98 -1.19 -10.66
C ASN A 174 -7.89 -0.44 -9.87
N GLY A 175 -7.23 -1.14 -8.97
CA GLY A 175 -6.05 -0.63 -8.27
C GLY A 175 -4.84 -0.51 -9.20
N HIS A 176 -3.81 0.19 -8.72
CA HIS A 176 -2.64 0.55 -9.50
C HIS A 176 -1.41 -0.27 -9.17
N LYS A 177 -0.57 -0.48 -10.20
CA LYS A 177 0.62 -1.32 -10.13
C LYS A 177 1.72 -0.60 -9.35
N GLY A 178 2.42 -1.30 -8.47
CA GLY A 178 3.65 -0.78 -7.85
C GLY A 178 4.76 -0.49 -8.88
N GLY A 179 5.67 0.42 -8.54
CA GLY A 179 6.79 0.77 -9.42
C GLY A 179 7.76 -0.40 -9.57
N ASP A 180 8.39 -0.52 -10.73
CA ASP A 180 9.40 -1.55 -10.97
C ASP A 180 10.73 -1.15 -10.31
N GLY A 181 11.48 -2.14 -9.81
CA GLY A 181 12.81 -1.96 -9.25
C GLY A 181 13.88 -2.23 -10.29
N ILE A 182 15.04 -1.61 -10.14
CA ILE A 182 16.22 -1.78 -10.99
C ILE A 182 17.45 -2.14 -10.16
N ASN A 183 18.60 -2.36 -10.81
CA ASN A 183 19.82 -2.66 -10.06
C ASN A 183 20.12 -1.52 -9.06
N HIS A 184 20.26 -1.87 -7.77
CA HIS A 184 20.54 -0.93 -6.69
C HIS A 184 19.43 0.09 -6.36
N GLY A 185 18.24 -0.04 -6.93
CA GLY A 185 17.10 0.85 -6.69
C GLY A 185 15.79 0.10 -6.59
N GLY A 186 15.04 0.28 -5.50
CA GLY A 186 13.69 -0.26 -5.38
C GLY A 186 12.66 0.58 -6.16
N GLY A 187 11.59 -0.05 -6.62
CA GLY A 187 10.42 0.67 -7.17
C GLY A 187 9.55 1.25 -6.06
N SER A 188 8.85 2.36 -6.30
CA SER A 188 8.01 2.99 -5.27
C SER A 188 6.62 2.36 -5.17
N GLY A 189 5.94 2.60 -4.05
CA GLY A 189 4.57 2.12 -3.85
C GLY A 189 3.56 2.87 -4.72
N ALA A 190 2.54 2.15 -5.20
CA ALA A 190 1.41 2.75 -5.91
C ALA A 190 0.49 3.53 -4.97
N SER A 191 -0.26 4.48 -5.53
CA SER A 191 -1.37 5.15 -4.87
C SER A 191 -2.71 4.64 -5.41
N ILE A 192 -3.82 5.01 -4.78
CA ILE A 192 -5.15 4.69 -5.29
C ILE A 192 -5.49 5.38 -6.63
N SER A 193 -4.64 6.28 -7.12
CA SER A 193 -4.87 7.06 -8.35
C SER A 193 -3.76 6.93 -9.40
N TYR A 194 -2.56 6.45 -9.03
CA TYR A 194 -1.41 6.35 -9.93
C TYR A 194 -0.57 5.12 -9.59
N ASP A 195 0.01 4.53 -10.64
CA ASP A 195 1.05 3.51 -10.51
C ASP A 195 2.27 4.06 -9.75
N GLY A 196 3.06 3.18 -9.15
CA GLY A 196 4.32 3.55 -8.53
C GLY A 196 5.37 3.95 -9.58
N ALA A 197 6.39 4.67 -9.13
CA ALA A 197 7.49 5.14 -9.97
C ALA A 197 8.67 4.16 -9.93
N GLU A 198 9.28 3.94 -11.09
CA GLU A 198 10.55 3.24 -11.24
C GLU A 198 11.72 4.22 -11.06
N PRO A 199 12.87 3.79 -10.51
CA PRO A 199 14.08 4.61 -10.53
C PRO A 199 14.70 4.68 -11.93
N ASP A 200 15.09 5.87 -12.40
CA ASP A 200 15.59 6.10 -13.76
C ASP A 200 17.03 5.56 -13.97
N SER A 201 17.76 5.27 -12.89
CA SER A 201 19.16 4.86 -12.95
C SER A 201 19.63 4.10 -11.71
N ASN A 202 20.74 3.36 -11.82
CA ASN A 202 21.26 2.62 -10.67
C ASN A 202 21.60 3.56 -9.49
N TYR A 203 21.47 3.03 -8.27
CA TYR A 203 21.79 3.74 -7.03
C TYR A 203 20.91 4.96 -6.76
N CYS A 204 19.72 5.03 -7.36
CA CYS A 204 18.70 6.01 -7.00
C CYS A 204 17.44 5.34 -6.49
N SER A 205 16.68 6.08 -5.70
CA SER A 205 15.37 5.69 -5.21
C SER A 205 14.29 6.52 -5.90
N ALA A 206 13.07 6.00 -5.92
CA ALA A 206 11.90 6.68 -6.43
C ALA A 206 10.99 7.11 -5.27
N GLY A 207 10.34 8.26 -5.42
CA GLY A 207 9.27 8.68 -4.53
C GLY A 207 7.98 7.89 -4.81
N GLY A 208 7.21 7.62 -3.76
CA GLY A 208 5.90 7.01 -3.83
C GLY A 208 4.90 7.89 -4.56
N SER A 209 3.89 7.29 -5.17
CA SER A 209 2.84 8.05 -5.84
C SER A 209 1.84 8.66 -4.86
N GLY A 210 1.35 9.86 -5.14
CA GLY A 210 0.28 10.51 -4.38
C GLY A 210 -1.07 10.34 -5.04
N THR A 211 -2.15 10.82 -4.42
CA THR A 211 -3.49 10.69 -5.00
C THR A 211 -3.82 11.71 -6.10
N ALA A 212 -2.94 12.70 -6.32
CA ALA A 212 -3.09 13.73 -7.36
C ALA A 212 -1.89 13.81 -8.32
N GLY A 213 -0.84 12.99 -8.13
CA GLY A 213 0.24 12.87 -9.10
C GLY A 213 1.17 11.70 -8.80
N PRO A 214 1.89 11.20 -9.80
CA PRO A 214 2.90 10.17 -9.62
C PRO A 214 4.10 10.72 -8.84
N GLY A 215 4.86 9.84 -8.18
CA GLY A 215 6.19 10.18 -7.69
C GLY A 215 7.19 10.29 -8.83
N CYS A 216 8.41 10.71 -8.51
CA CYS A 216 9.50 10.75 -9.49
C CYS A 216 10.73 9.98 -9.00
N SER A 217 11.63 9.66 -9.93
CA SER A 217 12.95 9.14 -9.59
C SER A 217 13.84 10.21 -8.95
N GLY A 218 14.76 9.78 -8.11
CA GLY A 218 15.86 10.57 -7.59
C GLY A 218 17.00 10.69 -8.60
N THR A 219 18.00 11.50 -8.27
CA THR A 219 19.21 11.56 -9.11
C THR A 219 20.11 10.35 -8.79
N PRO A 220 20.80 9.76 -9.77
CA PRO A 220 21.79 8.71 -9.51
C PRO A 220 22.77 9.16 -8.43
N ALA A 221 23.05 8.26 -7.48
CA ALA A 221 24.10 8.52 -6.50
C ALA A 221 25.45 8.63 -7.20
N ALA A 222 26.23 9.63 -6.81
CA ALA A 222 27.62 9.79 -7.19
C ALA A 222 28.51 9.58 -5.96
N THR A 223 29.82 9.45 -6.20
CA THR A 223 30.81 9.40 -5.11
C THR A 223 30.68 10.64 -4.23
N GLY A 224 30.17 10.47 -3.01
CA GLY A 224 29.99 11.54 -2.02
C GLY A 224 28.65 12.30 -2.05
N TYR A 225 27.70 12.05 -2.97
CA TYR A 225 26.37 12.65 -2.90
C TYR A 225 25.25 11.79 -3.53
N SER A 226 24.04 11.87 -2.98
CA SER A 226 22.85 11.15 -3.47
C SER A 226 21.57 11.92 -3.11
N HIS A 227 20.57 11.87 -3.99
CA HIS A 227 19.23 12.42 -3.75
C HIS A 227 18.14 11.40 -4.07
N GLY A 228 17.18 11.26 -3.18
CA GLY A 228 15.99 10.45 -3.40
C GLY A 228 14.96 11.17 -4.25
N GLY A 229 14.09 10.40 -4.89
CA GLY A 229 12.96 10.93 -5.65
C GLY A 229 11.92 11.62 -4.76
N ASN A 230 11.23 12.63 -5.28
CA ASN A 230 10.11 13.25 -4.58
C ASN A 230 8.86 12.40 -4.71
N GLY A 231 8.09 12.31 -3.63
CA GLY A 231 6.77 11.70 -3.65
C GLY A 231 5.77 12.55 -4.44
N GLY A 232 4.79 11.88 -5.05
CA GLY A 232 3.73 12.54 -5.81
C GLY A 232 2.79 13.34 -4.92
N SER A 233 2.17 14.39 -5.47
CA SER A 233 1.22 15.23 -4.74
C SER A 233 -0.04 14.46 -4.34
N GLY A 234 -0.58 14.76 -3.17
CA GLY A 234 -1.90 14.34 -2.75
C GLY A 234 -2.95 15.36 -3.16
N LEU A 235 -4.20 14.90 -3.31
CA LEU A 235 -5.33 15.82 -3.56
C LEU A 235 -5.48 16.87 -2.45
N LEU A 236 -5.16 16.51 -1.21
CA LEU A 236 -5.29 17.34 -0.02
C LEU A 236 -3.98 17.42 0.77
N GLY A 237 -2.83 17.30 0.11
CA GLY A 237 -1.54 17.37 0.78
C GLY A 237 -0.34 17.28 -0.15
N ALA A 238 0.81 17.70 0.36
CA ALA A 238 2.05 17.62 -0.40
C ALA A 238 2.59 16.18 -0.47
N GLY A 239 3.29 15.88 -1.56
CA GLY A 239 4.19 14.74 -1.61
C GLY A 239 5.37 14.92 -0.66
N GLY A 240 5.95 13.80 -0.25
CA GLY A 240 7.16 13.78 0.57
C GLY A 240 8.37 14.24 -0.23
N VAL A 241 9.20 15.09 0.37
CA VAL A 241 10.49 15.46 -0.25
C VAL A 241 11.43 14.25 -0.25
N GLY A 242 12.19 14.07 -1.33
CA GLY A 242 13.24 13.07 -1.40
C GLY A 242 14.35 13.35 -0.39
N ALA A 243 14.98 12.28 0.08
CA ALA A 243 16.15 12.40 0.94
C ALA A 243 17.35 13.04 0.22
N ALA A 244 18.34 13.50 1.00
CA ALA A 244 19.68 13.74 0.49
C ALA A 244 20.73 13.12 1.42
N ALA A 245 21.79 12.56 0.84
CA ALA A 245 22.94 12.07 1.58
C ALA A 245 24.20 12.64 0.94
N VAL A 246 25.14 13.10 1.77
CA VAL A 246 26.44 13.65 1.36
C VAL A 246 27.51 13.06 2.26
N ALA A 247 28.58 12.55 1.66
CA ALA A 247 29.74 12.03 2.36
C ALA A 247 31.00 12.69 1.80
N TYR A 248 31.81 13.27 2.68
CA TYR A 248 33.15 13.79 2.35
C TYR A 248 34.21 12.89 2.98
N SER A 249 35.46 13.02 2.53
CA SER A 249 36.56 12.20 3.00
C SER A 249 36.68 12.18 4.53
N ASN A 250 36.95 10.99 5.07
CA ASN A 250 37.51 10.70 6.39
C ASN A 250 36.82 11.25 7.67
N ALA A 251 35.53 11.64 7.63
CA ALA A 251 34.57 11.59 8.78
C ALA A 251 33.35 12.53 8.62
N SER A 252 33.27 13.35 7.57
CA SER A 252 32.16 14.31 7.44
C SER A 252 31.02 13.73 6.61
N GLN A 253 29.82 13.72 7.20
CA GLN A 253 28.59 13.24 6.59
C GLN A 253 27.47 14.23 6.89
N ALA A 254 26.58 14.42 5.91
CA ALA A 254 25.36 15.17 6.10
C ALA A 254 24.21 14.41 5.44
N THR A 255 23.10 14.27 6.14
CA THR A 255 21.89 13.67 5.60
C THR A 255 20.68 14.55 5.86
N THR A 256 19.74 14.55 4.92
CA THR A 256 18.40 15.08 5.10
C THR A 256 17.42 13.93 4.88
N ARG A 257 16.55 13.72 5.87
CA ARG A 257 15.57 12.63 5.83
C ARG A 257 14.58 12.84 4.70
N ALA A 258 14.12 11.74 4.10
CA ALA A 258 12.94 11.80 3.25
C ALA A 258 11.72 12.29 4.04
N GLY A 259 10.88 13.07 3.38
CA GLY A 259 9.58 13.49 3.91
C GLY A 259 8.53 12.41 3.70
N ASN A 260 7.62 12.27 4.66
CA ASN A 260 6.39 11.51 4.45
C ASN A 260 5.44 12.31 3.55
N GLY A 261 4.65 11.62 2.74
CA GLY A 261 3.51 12.20 2.06
C GLY A 261 2.50 12.72 3.08
N GLN A 262 2.05 13.96 2.88
CA GLN A 262 1.08 14.63 3.75
C GLN A 262 -0.31 14.54 3.15
N GLY A 263 -1.34 14.73 3.98
CA GLY A 263 -2.70 14.93 3.54
C GLY A 263 -3.73 14.43 4.55
N THR A 264 -4.94 14.22 4.09
CA THR A 264 -6.08 13.92 4.97
C THR A 264 -6.92 12.77 4.43
N ALA A 265 -7.50 12.01 5.36
CA ALA A 265 -8.59 11.08 5.10
C ALA A 265 -9.89 11.69 5.64
N ILE A 266 -10.94 11.72 4.82
CA ILE A 266 -12.29 12.06 5.25
C ILE A 266 -13.10 10.77 5.23
N LEU A 267 -13.65 10.42 6.39
CA LEU A 267 -14.39 9.18 6.63
C LEU A 267 -15.71 9.57 7.30
N GLU A 268 -16.67 9.96 6.47
CA GLU A 268 -17.97 10.47 6.87
C GLU A 268 -19.09 9.59 6.30
N PRO A 269 -20.30 9.63 6.87
CA PRO A 269 -21.43 8.83 6.41
C PRO A 269 -21.72 8.94 4.91
N ASN A 270 -21.48 10.11 4.29
CA ASN A 270 -21.75 10.32 2.86
C ASN A 270 -20.50 10.48 2.00
N GLN A 271 -19.30 10.44 2.60
CA GLN A 271 -18.07 10.71 1.88
C GLN A 271 -16.89 9.91 2.44
N ILE A 272 -16.24 9.17 1.54
CA ILE A 272 -14.95 8.52 1.80
C ILE A 272 -13.94 9.11 0.82
N LEU A 273 -12.93 9.81 1.35
CA LEU A 273 -11.90 10.45 0.55
C LEU A 273 -10.52 10.21 1.16
N PHE A 274 -9.56 9.84 0.32
CA PHE A 274 -8.15 9.75 0.68
C PHE A 274 -7.34 10.70 -0.20
N GLY A 275 -6.76 11.73 0.42
CA GLY A 275 -6.12 12.85 -0.27
C GLY A 275 -4.61 12.96 -0.03
N GLY A 276 -3.94 11.88 0.36
CA GLY A 276 -2.53 11.88 0.74
C GLY A 276 -1.54 11.91 -0.43
N GLY A 277 -0.42 12.58 -0.23
CA GLY A 277 0.75 12.50 -1.11
C GLY A 277 1.52 11.20 -0.92
N GLY A 278 2.40 10.90 -1.85
CA GLY A 278 3.33 9.77 -1.73
C GLY A 278 4.56 10.13 -0.90
N GLY A 279 5.26 9.13 -0.37
CA GLY A 279 6.47 9.34 0.42
C GLY A 279 7.71 9.64 -0.43
N GLY A 280 8.68 10.40 0.09
CA GLY A 280 9.95 10.63 -0.60
C GLY A 280 10.86 9.40 -0.63
N GLY A 281 11.67 9.25 -1.66
CA GLY A 281 12.65 8.18 -1.78
C GLY A 281 13.85 8.36 -0.85
N SER A 282 14.55 7.26 -0.54
CA SER A 282 15.77 7.23 0.27
C SER A 282 17.00 7.83 -0.44
N ALA A 283 18.09 8.04 0.28
CA ALA A 283 19.38 8.40 -0.32
C ALA A 283 20.52 7.63 0.36
N ALA A 284 21.52 7.23 -0.43
CA ALA A 284 22.70 6.52 0.05
C ALA A 284 23.92 6.88 -0.82
N CYS A 285 25.05 7.19 -0.18
CA CYS A 285 26.32 7.42 -0.87
C CYS A 285 27.51 6.96 -0.02
N ASP A 286 28.59 6.57 -0.69
CA ASP A 286 29.88 6.22 -0.08
C ASP A 286 30.99 7.17 -0.60
N TYR A 287 31.89 7.56 0.30
CA TYR A 287 33.15 8.24 -0.01
C TYR A 287 34.29 7.68 0.85
N SER A 288 35.18 6.90 0.22
CA SER A 288 36.35 6.25 0.85
C SER A 288 35.98 5.30 1.99
N THR A 289 36.01 5.76 3.25
CA THR A 289 35.59 4.98 4.44
C THR A 289 34.35 5.56 5.12
N SER A 290 33.73 6.57 4.52
CA SER A 290 32.62 7.33 5.08
C SER A 290 31.34 7.04 4.30
N ARG A 291 30.27 6.65 4.98
CA ARG A 291 28.98 6.30 4.37
C ARG A 291 27.86 7.09 4.99
N ALA A 292 27.01 7.66 4.14
CA ALA A 292 25.84 8.40 4.57
C ALA A 292 24.60 7.79 3.92
N SER A 293 23.59 7.47 4.73
CA SER A 293 22.31 6.96 4.26
C SER A 293 21.15 7.45 5.10
N THR A 294 19.95 7.38 4.52
CA THR A 294 18.71 7.73 5.22
C THR A 294 17.54 6.99 4.60
N ASN A 295 16.51 6.74 5.41
CA ASN A 295 15.32 6.00 5.03
C ASN A 295 14.41 6.81 4.11
N ALA A 296 13.55 6.09 3.38
CA ALA A 296 12.46 6.68 2.62
C ALA A 296 11.30 7.12 3.52
N GLY A 297 10.42 7.94 2.97
CA GLY A 297 9.21 8.42 3.62
C GLY A 297 7.99 7.54 3.32
N ASN A 298 7.05 7.51 4.26
CA ASN A 298 5.77 6.82 4.12
C ASN A 298 4.80 7.61 3.25
N GLY A 299 3.84 6.93 2.62
CA GLY A 299 2.71 7.56 1.95
C GLY A 299 1.68 8.13 2.94
N GLY A 300 1.02 9.22 2.56
CA GLY A 300 -0.19 9.71 3.24
C GLY A 300 -1.42 8.88 2.86
N PRO A 301 -2.62 9.16 3.39
CA PRO A 301 -3.82 8.38 3.10
C PRO A 301 -4.08 8.20 1.59
N GLY A 302 -4.13 6.97 1.09
CA GLY A 302 -4.27 6.66 -0.35
C GLY A 302 -2.99 6.78 -1.17
N GLY A 303 -1.90 7.30 -0.60
CA GLY A 303 -0.58 7.44 -1.25
C GLY A 303 0.34 6.24 -1.01
N GLY A 304 1.26 6.02 -1.93
CA GLY A 304 2.28 4.98 -1.85
C GLY A 304 3.55 5.40 -1.09
N GLY A 305 4.29 4.43 -0.59
CA GLY A 305 5.57 4.65 0.08
C GLY A 305 6.73 4.91 -0.88
N GLY A 306 7.71 5.72 -0.46
CA GLY A 306 8.96 5.91 -1.21
C GLY A 306 9.85 4.67 -1.18
N SER A 307 10.69 4.48 -2.20
CA SER A 307 11.56 3.31 -2.28
C SER A 307 12.91 3.52 -1.61
N ALA A 308 13.62 2.41 -1.37
CA ALA A 308 14.99 2.43 -0.88
C ALA A 308 16.00 2.10 -1.98
N ALA A 309 17.15 2.76 -1.94
CA ALA A 309 18.32 2.49 -2.77
C ALA A 309 19.52 2.12 -1.89
N ALA A 310 20.40 1.27 -2.41
CA ALA A 310 21.65 0.86 -1.77
C ALA A 310 22.82 1.33 -2.63
N PHE A 311 23.94 1.73 -2.02
CA PHE A 311 25.15 2.07 -2.75
C PHE A 311 26.13 0.88 -2.75
N GLY A 312 26.67 0.54 -3.93
CA GLY A 312 27.61 -0.58 -4.11
C GLY A 312 27.00 -2.00 -4.00
N ASN A 313 27.89 -3.01 -4.03
CA ASN A 313 27.53 -4.45 -4.12
C ASN A 313 27.67 -5.20 -2.79
N GLY A 314 28.03 -4.49 -1.71
CA GLY A 314 28.27 -5.08 -0.40
C GLY A 314 27.09 -4.91 0.55
N ALA A 315 27.13 -5.63 1.67
CA ALA A 315 26.25 -5.50 2.84
C ALA A 315 26.46 -4.19 3.63
N ALA A 316 26.97 -3.16 2.94
CA ALA A 316 27.68 -2.01 3.47
C ALA A 316 26.77 -0.81 3.75
N ASP A 317 25.73 -0.64 2.93
CA ASP A 317 24.61 0.30 3.08
C ASP A 317 23.30 -0.44 3.36
N ALA A 318 23.45 -1.59 4.00
CA ALA A 318 22.40 -2.49 4.44
C ALA A 318 21.38 -1.80 5.37
N GLN A 319 20.13 -2.28 5.33
CA GLN A 319 19.05 -1.92 6.27
C GLN A 319 18.43 -0.53 6.11
N ILE A 320 18.63 0.14 4.97
CA ILE A 320 17.81 1.31 4.63
C ILE A 320 16.35 0.84 4.46
N LEU A 321 15.44 1.54 5.12
CA LEU A 321 14.00 1.25 5.09
C LEU A 321 13.33 2.01 3.95
N ALA A 322 12.57 1.29 3.13
CA ALA A 322 11.61 1.90 2.24
C ALA A 322 10.35 2.32 3.03
N GLY A 323 9.56 3.21 2.43
CA GLY A 323 8.37 3.76 3.05
C GLY A 323 7.19 2.80 2.98
N ASN A 324 6.37 2.80 4.03
CA ASN A 324 5.08 2.12 4.02
C ASN A 324 4.08 2.88 3.15
N GLY A 325 3.12 2.16 2.57
CA GLY A 325 1.94 2.77 1.97
C GLY A 325 1.04 3.40 3.02
N GLY A 326 0.34 4.48 2.65
CA GLY A 326 -0.80 4.94 3.44
C GLY A 326 -2.01 4.02 3.27
N LEU A 327 -3.13 4.34 3.91
CA LEU A 327 -4.36 3.54 3.79
C LEU A 327 -4.69 3.26 2.31
N LEU A 328 -4.85 1.99 1.91
CA LEU A 328 -5.04 1.53 0.52
C LEU A 328 -3.82 1.65 -0.42
N GLY A 329 -2.75 2.33 -0.03
CA GLY A 329 -1.52 2.49 -0.82
C GLY A 329 -0.54 1.33 -0.68
N GLY A 330 0.30 1.16 -1.69
CA GLY A 330 1.35 0.15 -1.72
C GLY A 330 2.62 0.58 -0.96
N GLY A 331 3.37 -0.38 -0.42
CA GLY A 331 4.68 -0.16 0.17
C GLY A 331 5.78 0.06 -0.86
N GLY A 332 6.83 0.80 -0.53
CA GLY A 332 8.01 0.96 -1.38
C GLY A 332 8.89 -0.29 -1.41
N GLY A 333 9.45 -0.60 -2.56
CA GLY A 333 10.49 -1.62 -2.72
C GLY A 333 11.86 -1.15 -2.24
N GLY A 334 12.77 -2.09 -2.03
CA GLY A 334 14.15 -1.84 -1.64
C GLY A 334 15.15 -2.42 -2.63
N ALA A 335 16.31 -1.79 -2.73
CA ALA A 335 17.50 -2.38 -3.33
C ALA A 335 17.99 -3.60 -2.53
N GLN A 336 19.02 -4.31 -3.01
CA GLN A 336 19.60 -5.41 -2.23
C GLN A 336 19.88 -5.02 -0.78
N TYR A 337 19.57 -5.91 0.15
CA TYR A 337 19.83 -5.76 1.57
C TYR A 337 19.09 -4.60 2.27
N CYS A 338 18.24 -3.85 1.55
CA CYS A 338 17.30 -2.90 2.11
C CYS A 338 16.02 -3.60 2.57
N ILE A 339 15.35 -2.99 3.54
CA ILE A 339 14.07 -3.47 4.08
C ILE A 339 12.95 -2.74 3.33
N PRO A 340 12.11 -3.45 2.57
CA PRO A 340 10.99 -2.82 1.88
C PRO A 340 9.85 -2.44 2.83
N GLY A 341 8.98 -1.55 2.37
CA GLY A 341 7.86 -1.04 3.13
C GLY A 341 6.64 -1.96 3.07
N HIS A 342 5.83 -1.92 4.13
CA HIS A 342 4.54 -2.59 4.19
C HIS A 342 3.48 -1.85 3.36
N GLY A 343 2.49 -2.59 2.87
CA GLY A 343 1.27 -1.97 2.33
C GLY A 343 0.42 -1.37 3.45
N GLY A 344 -0.36 -0.34 3.13
CA GLY A 344 -1.47 0.05 4.01
C GLY A 344 -2.58 -1.00 3.98
N ASN A 345 -3.70 -0.78 4.68
CA ASN A 345 -4.85 -1.70 4.59
C ASN A 345 -5.19 -2.01 3.13
N ALA A 346 -5.37 -3.29 2.81
CA ALA A 346 -5.59 -3.83 1.46
C ALA A 346 -4.47 -3.55 0.43
N GLY A 347 -3.45 -2.77 0.76
CA GLY A 347 -2.30 -2.49 -0.09
C GLY A 347 -1.27 -3.61 -0.05
N GLY A 348 -0.55 -3.80 -1.15
CA GLY A 348 0.55 -4.75 -1.24
C GLY A 348 1.83 -4.24 -0.58
N GLY A 349 2.63 -5.14 -0.03
CA GLY A 349 3.97 -4.82 0.47
C GLY A 349 5.01 -4.67 -0.64
N GLY A 350 6.07 -3.91 -0.42
CA GLY A 350 7.21 -3.84 -1.34
C GLY A 350 8.13 -5.07 -1.23
N ALA A 351 8.98 -5.27 -2.22
CA ALA A 351 9.98 -6.34 -2.24
C ALA A 351 11.41 -5.82 -2.12
N THR A 352 12.36 -6.73 -1.90
CA THR A 352 13.80 -6.44 -2.00
C THR A 352 14.46 -7.31 -3.06
N GLY A 353 15.56 -6.83 -3.65
CA GLY A 353 16.35 -7.59 -4.63
C GLY A 353 17.13 -8.76 -4.01
N TYR A 354 17.64 -8.60 -2.79
CA TYR A 354 18.33 -9.66 -2.04
C TYR A 354 18.11 -9.47 -0.54
N ASN A 355 17.88 -10.58 0.16
CA ASN A 355 17.62 -10.56 1.60
C ASN A 355 18.89 -10.86 2.42
N TYR A 356 19.01 -10.30 3.63
CA TYR A 356 19.91 -10.86 4.64
C TYR A 356 19.36 -12.21 5.11
N GLY A 357 20.24 -13.14 5.47
CA GLY A 357 19.90 -14.49 5.89
C GLY A 357 18.60 -14.59 6.72
N SER A 358 17.65 -15.37 6.18
CA SER A 358 16.37 -15.80 6.74
C SER A 358 15.21 -14.78 6.91
N ALA A 359 14.07 -15.15 6.29
CA ALA A 359 12.66 -14.85 6.60
C ALA A 359 12.08 -13.41 6.55
N GLN A 360 12.84 -12.30 6.55
CA GLN A 360 12.23 -10.95 6.75
C GLN A 360 12.59 -9.88 5.68
N GLY A 361 12.78 -10.28 4.41
CA GLY A 361 13.25 -9.38 3.35
C GLY A 361 12.17 -8.68 2.53
N TYR A 362 10.90 -8.85 2.89
CA TYR A 362 9.79 -8.37 2.10
C TYR A 362 8.77 -7.65 2.97
N GLY A 363 8.10 -6.68 2.39
CA GLY A 363 7.04 -5.92 3.02
C GLY A 363 5.82 -6.82 3.11
N TRP A 364 5.18 -6.83 4.27
CA TRP A 364 3.88 -7.50 4.43
C TRP A 364 2.78 -6.74 3.70
N GLY A 365 1.77 -7.49 3.23
CA GLY A 365 0.52 -6.89 2.79
C GLY A 365 -0.26 -6.37 3.99
N GLY A 366 -1.07 -5.33 3.79
CA GLY A 366 -1.95 -4.84 4.85
C GLY A 366 -3.22 -5.69 4.98
N ASP A 367 -3.80 -5.71 6.18
CA ASP A 367 -5.08 -6.35 6.44
C ASP A 367 -6.20 -5.76 5.58
N GLY A 368 -7.26 -6.53 5.36
CA GLY A 368 -8.46 -6.08 4.69
C GLY A 368 -9.13 -4.89 5.39
N LEU A 369 -10.15 -4.33 4.73
CA LEU A 369 -10.89 -3.19 5.23
C LEU A 369 -12.37 -3.34 4.87
N ILE A 370 -13.26 -3.14 5.84
CA ILE A 370 -14.69 -2.99 5.59
C ILE A 370 -15.14 -1.62 6.10
N ILE A 371 -15.86 -0.89 5.26
CA ILE A 371 -16.52 0.37 5.60
C ILE A 371 -18.02 0.22 5.31
N LEU A 372 -18.84 0.54 6.29
CA LEU A 372 -20.30 0.57 6.19
C LEU A 372 -20.78 2.00 6.35
N GLN A 373 -21.63 2.47 5.43
CA GLN A 373 -22.37 3.72 5.55
C GLN A 373 -23.86 3.39 5.58
N PHE A 374 -24.58 3.88 6.58
CA PHE A 374 -25.99 3.54 6.80
C PHE A 374 -26.75 4.71 7.43
N ALA A 375 -28.08 4.59 7.51
CA ALA A 375 -28.94 5.61 8.09
C ALA A 375 -29.71 5.07 9.29
N LEU A 376 -29.82 5.89 10.34
CA LEU A 376 -30.69 5.66 11.49
C LEU A 376 -31.86 6.66 11.50
N ILE A 377 -32.99 6.21 12.03
CA ILE A 377 -34.12 7.06 12.41
C ILE A 377 -33.82 7.61 13.82
N HIS A 378 -33.90 8.93 13.98
CA HIS A 378 -33.75 9.65 15.25
C HIS A 378 -35.09 10.18 15.72
#